data_AF-A0A7V5GY70-F1
#
_entry.id   AF-A0A7V5GY70-F1
#
_cell.length_a   1.000
_cell.length_b   1.000
_cell.length_c   1.000
_cell.angle_alpha   90.00
_cell.angle_beta   90.00
_cell.angle_gamma   90.00
#
_symmetry.space_group_name_H-M   'P 1'
#
loop_
_entity.id
_entity.type
_entity.pdbx_description
1 polymer ?
#
loop_
_entity_poly.entity_id
_entity_poly.type
_entity_poly.pdbx_seq_one_letter_code
_entity_poly.pdbx_strand_id
1 'polypeptide(L)' 'MEITESSIRSSLESVIDPELGVNIVDLGLIYNIKIEEGKISVDMTLTTPGCPLAGMLAGNAEQALRESF' A
#
# COMPACT_ATOMS: atom_id res chain seq x y z
N MET A 1 17.77 6.95 8.11
CA MET A 1 16.94 7.05 6.89
C MET A 1 15.68 7.79 7.29
N GLU A 2 15.35 8.87 6.59
CA GLU A 2 14.12 9.61 6.85
C GLU A 2 12.97 8.91 6.12
N ILE A 3 11.90 8.56 6.84
CA ILE A 3 10.72 7.97 6.23
C ILE A 3 9.96 9.11 5.56
N THR A 4 9.81 9.03 4.23
CA THR A 4 9.10 10.02 3.42
C THR A 4 7.96 9.37 2.67
N GLU A 5 6.96 10.17 2.29
CA GLU A 5 5.81 9.69 1.53
C GLU A 5 6.24 9.01 0.22
N SER A 6 7.25 9.56 -0.46
CA SER A 6 7.83 9.00 -1.68
C SER A 6 8.48 7.64 -1.45
N SER A 7 9.20 7.47 -0.33
CA SER A 7 9.82 6.19 0.01
C SER A 7 8.77 5.12 0.30
N ILE A 8 7.70 5.48 1.01
CA ILE A 8 6.56 4.58 1.28
C ILE A 8 5.87 4.19 -0.02
N ARG A 9 5.57 5.16 -0.91
CA ARG A 9 4.99 4.85 -2.22
C ARG A 9 5.88 3.87 -2.98
N SER A 10 7.19 4.07 -2.99
CA SER A 10 8.08 3.16 -3.71
C SER A 10 8.09 1.74 -3.15
N SER A 11 8.02 1.58 -1.82
CA SER A 11 7.81 0.25 -1.21
C SER A 11 6.50 -0.40 -1.65
N LEU A 12 5.42 0.39 -1.76
CA LEU A 12 4.10 -0.09 -2.19
C LEU A 12 4.03 -0.43 -3.69
N GLU A 13 4.92 0.08 -4.54
CA GLU A 13 5.02 -0.31 -5.96
C GLU A 13 5.35 -1.80 -6.15
N SER A 14 5.93 -2.44 -5.13
CA SER A 14 6.20 -3.90 -5.14
C SER A 14 4.92 -4.75 -5.03
N VAL A 15 3.81 -4.15 -4.58
CA VAL A 15 2.55 -4.85 -4.39
C VAL A 15 1.74 -4.77 -5.67
N ILE A 16 1.67 -5.90 -6.37
CA ILE A 16 0.98 -6.03 -7.65
C ILE A 16 -0.43 -6.61 -7.43
N ASP A 17 -1.42 -6.01 -8.07
CA ASP A 17 -2.76 -6.56 -8.17
C ASP A 17 -2.74 -7.79 -9.10
N PRO A 18 -3.07 -9.00 -8.60
CA PRO A 18 -2.96 -10.22 -9.40
C PRO A 18 -4.04 -10.34 -10.48
N GLU A 19 -5.10 -9.53 -10.46
CA GLU A 19 -6.12 -9.52 -11.51
C GLU A 19 -5.73 -8.60 -12.67
N LEU A 20 -5.15 -7.44 -12.36
CA LEU A 20 -4.80 -6.43 -13.36
C LEU A 20 -3.32 -6.48 -13.78
N GLY A 21 -2.45 -7.09 -12.97
CA GLY A 21 -1.00 -7.16 -13.22
C GLY A 21 -0.28 -5.81 -13.08
N VAL A 22 -0.88 -4.85 -12.38
CA VAL A 22 -0.36 -3.49 -12.17
C VAL A 22 -0.23 -3.24 -10.67
N ASN A 23 0.73 -2.41 -10.25
CA ASN A 23 0.91 -2.12 -8.84
C ASN A 23 -0.19 -1.20 -8.28
N ILE A 24 -0.42 -1.30 -6.97
CA ILE A 24 -1.49 -0.57 -6.29
C ILE A 24 -1.30 0.96 -6.29
N VAL A 25 -0.08 1.44 -6.51
CA VAL A 25 0.24 2.89 -6.59
C VAL A 25 -0.18 3.44 -7.95
N ASP A 26 0.21 2.79 -9.03
CA ASP A 26 -0.16 3.14 -10.42
C ASP A 26 -1.65 2.96 -10.68
N LEU A 27 -2.28 1.96 -10.04
CA LEU A 27 -3.74 1.79 -10.07
C LEU A 27 -4.48 2.92 -9.33
N GLY A 28 -3.78 3.78 -8.60
CA GLY A 28 -4.39 4.87 -7.83
C GLY A 28 -5.21 4.38 -6.63
N LEU A 29 -4.90 3.19 -6.10
CA LEU A 29 -5.60 2.64 -4.94
C LEU A 29 -5.14 3.30 -3.63
N ILE A 30 -3.97 3.93 -3.64
CA ILE A 30 -3.42 4.68 -2.50
C ILE A 30 -3.96 6.11 -2.53
N TYR A 31 -4.82 6.45 -1.56
CA TYR A 31 -5.44 7.76 -1.46
C TYR A 31 -4.58 8.74 -0.68
N ASN A 32 -4.05 8.29 0.44
CA ASN A 32 -3.34 9.14 1.37
C ASN A 32 -2.33 8.33 2.19
N ILE A 33 -1.22 8.96 2.54
CA ILE A 33 -0.17 8.37 3.37
C ILE A 33 0.12 9.37 4.48
N LYS A 34 0.08 8.92 5.73
CA LYS A 34 0.41 9.73 6.90
C LYS A 34 1.56 9.08 7.66
N ILE A 35 2.49 9.91 8.09
CA ILE A 35 3.64 9.51 8.89
C ILE A 35 3.56 10.32 10.18
N GLU A 36 3.16 9.67 11.27
CA GLU A 36 2.95 10.33 12.56
C GLU A 36 3.58 9.49 13.68
N GLU A 37 4.45 10.11 14.49
CA GLU A 37 5.08 9.47 15.66
C GLU A 37 5.75 8.11 15.37
N GLY A 38 6.36 7.98 14.17
CA GLY A 38 7.00 6.73 13.74
C GLY A 38 6.04 5.63 13.28
N LYS A 39 4.75 5.95 13.12
CA LYS A 39 3.75 5.08 12.50
C LYS A 39 3.44 5.53 11.09
N ILE A 40 3.31 4.55 10.21
CA ILE A 40 2.88 4.75 8.83
C ILE A 40 1.41 4.33 8.74
N SER A 41 0.54 5.24 8.31
CA SER A 41 -0.86 4.96 8.01
C SER A 41 -1.11 5.18 6.53
N VAL A 42 -1.71 4.21 5.85
CA VAL A 42 -2.00 4.27 4.42
C VAL A 42 -3.49 4.08 4.22
N ASP A 43 -4.14 5.10 3.65
CA ASP A 43 -5.54 5.05 3.26
C ASP A 43 -5.64 4.46 1.85
N MET A 44 -6.37 3.35 1.74
CA MET A 44 -6.61 2.64 0.47
C MET A 44 -8.10 2.55 0.16
N THR A 45 -8.47 2.71 -1.10
CA THR A 45 -9.82 2.39 -1.59
C THR A 45 -9.79 1.07 -2.32
N LEU A 46 -10.69 0.16 -1.94
CA LEU A 46 -10.85 -1.13 -2.59
C LEU A 46 -12.25 -1.16 -3.18
N THR A 47 -12.32 -1.42 -4.48
CA THR A 47 -13.51 -1.21 -5.34
C THR A 47 -14.68 -2.15 -5.02
N THR A 48 -14.49 -3.12 -4.10
CA THR A 48 -15.51 -4.13 -3.77
C THR A 48 -15.54 -4.43 -2.26
N PRO A 49 -16.61 -4.05 -1.54
CA PRO A 49 -16.78 -4.44 -0.15
C PRO A 49 -16.90 -5.96 -0.03
N GLY A 50 -16.12 -6.57 0.87
CA GLY A 50 -16.15 -8.01 1.13
C GLY A 50 -15.35 -8.90 0.16
N CYS A 51 -14.57 -8.33 -0.76
CA CYS A 51 -13.69 -9.12 -1.61
C CYS A 51 -12.48 -9.65 -0.81
N PRO A 52 -12.19 -10.97 -0.80
CA PRO A 52 -11.03 -11.51 -0.10
C PRO A 52 -9.71 -10.96 -0.65
N LEU A 53 -9.68 -10.55 -1.92
CA LEU A 53 -8.53 -9.94 -2.56
C LEU A 53 -8.15 -8.60 -1.91
N ALA A 54 -9.14 -7.82 -1.47
CA ALA A 54 -8.93 -6.55 -0.80
C ALA A 54 -8.12 -6.74 0.50
N GLY A 55 -8.44 -7.76 1.28
CA GLY A 55 -7.68 -8.13 2.47
C GLY A 55 -6.26 -8.63 2.15
N MET A 56 -6.11 -9.38 1.06
CA MET A 56 -4.79 -9.83 0.61
C MET A 56 -3.88 -8.65 0.20
N LEU A 57 -4.39 -7.71 -0.61
CA LEU A 57 -3.62 -6.54 -1.04
C LEU A 57 -3.24 -5.65 0.13
N ALA A 58 -4.16 -5.41 1.07
CA ALA A 58 -3.87 -4.67 2.29
C ALA A 58 -2.79 -5.38 3.14
N GLY A 59 -2.87 -6.70 3.27
CA GLY A 59 -1.85 -7.50 3.95
C GLY A 59 -0.48 -7.44 3.27
N ASN A 60 -0.45 -7.53 1.93
CA ASN A 60 0.78 -7.41 1.16
C ASN A 60 1.40 -6.00 1.28
N ALA A 61 0.57 -4.96 1.29
CA ALA A 61 1.02 -3.58 1.54
C ALA A 61 1.63 -3.42 2.94
N GLU A 62 0.99 -3.97 3.98
CA GLU A 62 1.56 -3.98 5.34
C GLU A 62 2.90 -4.71 5.38
N GLN A 63 2.97 -5.90 4.75
CA GLN A 63 4.18 -6.72 4.69
C GLN A 63 5.33 -5.96 4.01
N ALA A 64 5.08 -5.36 2.84
CA ALA A 64 6.09 -4.61 2.08
C ALA A 64 6.64 -3.42 2.88
N LEU A 65 5.80 -2.72 3.65
CA LEU A 65 6.22 -1.63 4.52
C LEU A 65 7.04 -2.13 5.72
N ARG A 66 6.64 -3.25 6.34
CA ARG A 66 7.41 -3.89 7.43
C ARG A 66 8.79 -4.39 7.00
N GLU A 67 8.96 -4.78 5.74
CA GLU A 67 10.27 -5.20 5.23
C GLU A 67 11.16 -4.02 4.85
N SER A 68 10.55 -2.86 4.57
CA SER A 68 11.27 -1.65 4.16
C SER A 68 11.68 -0.74 5.33
N PHE A 69 10.97 -0.82 6.47
CA PHE A 69 11.12 0.07 7.64
C PHE A 69 10.95 -0.70 8.96
#